data_AF-A0A962V6I7-F1
#
_entry.id   AF-A0A962V6I7-F1
#
_cell.length_a   1.000
_cell.length_b   1.000
_cell.length_c   1.000
_cell.angle_alpha   90.00
_cell.angle_beta   90.00
_cell.angle_gamma   90.00
#
_symmetry.space_group_name_H-M   'P 1'
#
loop_
_entity.id
_entity.type
_entity.pdbx_description
1 polymer ?
#
loop_
_entity_poly.entity_id
_entity_poly.type
_entity_poly.pdbx_seq_one_letter_code
_entity_poly.pdbx_strand_id
1 'polypeptide(L)'
;MSEIETRRSPRGVSRRGARAAMIAKRNAPLPDAMRPVRAGLEGGRYRLLSEADIQKIHHAALDILATIGLADAIPSCIAAVTAAGGELNAQGRLLFPAALV
;
A
#
# COMPACT_ATOMS: atom_id res chain seq x y z
N MET A 1 11.66 48.68 -64.28
CA MET A 1 12.25 49.13 -63.00
C MET A 1 11.10 49.20 -62.02
N SER A 2 10.77 48.18 -61.22
CA SER A 2 11.54 47.47 -60.18
C SER A 2 11.00 47.89 -58.82
N GLU A 3 10.25 47.00 -58.17
CA GLU A 3 10.29 46.84 -56.71
C GLU A 3 9.57 45.54 -56.35
N ILE A 4 10.35 44.49 -56.08
CA ILE A 4 9.87 43.20 -55.60
C ILE A 4 9.91 43.27 -54.08
N GLU A 5 8.76 43.51 -53.47
CA GLU A 5 8.61 43.54 -52.02
C GLU A 5 8.76 42.12 -51.46
N THR A 6 9.86 41.86 -50.76
CA THR A 6 10.18 40.55 -50.18
C THR A 6 9.29 40.30 -48.96
N ARG A 7 8.22 39.50 -49.12
CA ARG A 7 7.42 38.99 -48.00
C ARG A 7 8.26 38.06 -47.12
N ARG A 8 8.66 38.53 -45.93
CA ARG A 8 9.37 37.73 -44.92
C ARG A 8 8.39 36.76 -44.26
N SER A 9 8.50 35.46 -44.56
CA SER A 9 7.74 34.40 -43.90
C SER A 9 8.12 34.31 -42.40
N PRO A 10 7.15 34.18 -41.47
CA PRO A 10 7.45 34.10 -40.05
C PRO A 10 8.29 32.85 -39.79
N ARG A 11 9.48 33.03 -39.22
CA ARG A 11 10.37 31.92 -38.82
C ARG A 11 9.59 31.01 -37.87
N GLY A 12 9.18 29.84 -38.36
CA GLY A 12 8.53 28.82 -37.56
C GLY A 12 9.39 28.51 -36.33
N VAL A 13 8.73 28.32 -35.18
CA VAL A 13 9.40 27.97 -33.92
C VAL A 13 10.33 26.79 -34.17
N SER A 14 11.63 26.99 -33.94
CA SER A 14 12.63 25.93 -34.08
C SER A 14 12.17 24.68 -33.32
N ARG A 15 12.19 23.51 -33.97
CA ARG A 15 11.76 22.23 -33.36
C ARG A 15 12.44 21.95 -32.01
N ARG A 16 13.66 22.47 -31.81
CA ARG A 16 14.38 22.39 -30.53
C ARG A 16 13.70 23.20 -29.42
N GLY A 17 13.24 24.41 -29.72
CA GLY A 17 12.49 25.25 -28.77
C GLY A 17 11.12 24.69 -28.44
N ALA A 18 10.42 24.13 -29.43
CA ALA A 18 9.15 23.44 -29.20
C ALA A 18 9.31 22.21 -28.29
N ARG A 19 10.35 21.39 -28.51
CA ARG A 19 10.65 20.23 -27.65
C ARG A 19 11.03 20.66 -26.23
N ALA A 20 11.88 21.68 -26.08
CA ALA A 20 12.26 22.22 -24.78
C ALA A 20 11.03 22.75 -24.01
N ALA A 21 10.13 23.48 -24.68
CA ALA A 21 8.88 23.95 -24.07
C ALA A 21 7.96 22.79 -23.65
N MET A 22 7.88 21.73 -24.46
CA MET A 22 7.10 20.53 -24.12
C MET A 22 7.70 19.71 -22.97
N ILE A 23 9.03 19.72 -22.82
CA ILE A 23 9.70 19.10 -21.65
C ILE A 23 9.44 19.94 -20.41
N ALA A 24 9.59 21.26 -20.49
CA ALA A 24 9.34 22.19 -19.39
C ALA A 24 7.90 22.10 -18.87
N LYS A 25 6.90 22.01 -19.77
CA LYS A 25 5.49 21.84 -19.38
C LYS A 25 5.20 20.52 -18.66
N ARG A 26 5.92 19.44 -18.97
CA ARG A 26 5.74 18.13 -18.30
C ARG A 26 6.47 18.06 -16.95
N ASN A 27 7.60 18.75 -16.83
CA ASN A 27 8.35 18.84 -15.58
C ASN A 27 7.78 19.89 -14.61
N ALA A 28 6.90 20.77 -15.07
CA ALA A 28 6.20 21.71 -14.21
C ALA A 28 5.30 20.93 -13.22
N PRO A 29 5.20 21.37 -11.96
CA PRO A 29 4.25 20.81 -11.01
C PRO A 29 2.82 20.79 -11.58
N LEU A 30 2.08 19.72 -11.29
CA LEU A 30 0.67 19.66 -11.70
C LEU A 30 -0.09 20.82 -11.04
N PRO A 31 -0.96 21.54 -11.78
CA PRO A 31 -1.89 22.48 -11.20
C PRO A 31 -2.72 21.81 -10.10
N ASP A 32 -3.07 22.55 -9.04
CA ASP A 32 -3.78 21.99 -7.88
C ASP A 32 -5.10 21.29 -8.26
N ALA A 33 -5.79 21.76 -9.30
CA ALA A 33 -7.01 21.14 -9.82
C ALA A 33 -6.79 19.75 -10.45
N MET A 34 -5.56 19.43 -10.88
CA MET A 34 -5.18 18.17 -11.52
C MET A 34 -4.42 17.23 -10.57
N ARG A 35 -4.18 17.64 -9.32
CA ARG A 35 -3.55 16.77 -8.32
C ARG A 35 -4.46 15.58 -7.98
N PRO A 36 -4.01 14.33 -8.20
CA PRO A 36 -4.84 13.14 -7.93
C PRO A 36 -5.20 12.95 -6.46
N VAL A 37 -4.36 13.46 -5.54
CA VAL A 37 -4.55 13.39 -4.09
C VAL A 37 -4.29 14.77 -3.48
N ARG A 38 -5.14 15.18 -2.54
CA ARG A 38 -5.02 16.44 -1.79
C ARG A 38 -4.78 16.12 -0.31
N ALA A 39 -4.05 17.00 0.38
CA ALA A 39 -3.87 16.88 1.82
C ALA A 39 -5.25 16.96 2.52
N GLY A 40 -5.47 16.10 3.51
CA GLY A 40 -6.74 16.02 4.23
C GLY A 40 -7.85 15.22 3.55
N LEU A 41 -7.58 14.51 2.44
CA LEU A 41 -8.52 13.52 1.92
C LEU A 41 -8.58 12.31 2.85
N GLU A 42 -9.77 12.00 3.36
CA GLU A 42 -10.04 10.76 4.07
C GLU A 42 -10.06 9.59 3.07
N GLY A 43 -9.14 8.65 3.25
CA GLY A 43 -9.14 7.39 2.51
C GLY A 43 -10.10 6.39 3.16
N GLY A 44 -10.82 5.62 2.33
CA GLY A 44 -11.54 4.44 2.79
C GLY A 44 -10.60 3.25 3.00
N ARG A 45 -11.01 2.29 3.85
CA ARG A 45 -10.38 0.96 3.90
C ARG A 45 -11.03 0.08 2.84
N TYR A 46 -10.23 -0.47 1.93
CA TYR A 46 -10.73 -1.48 1.00
C TYR A 46 -11.06 -2.77 1.76
N ARG A 47 -12.32 -3.21 1.70
CA ARG A 47 -12.83 -4.38 2.44
C ARG A 47 -13.36 -5.40 1.44
N LEU A 48 -12.49 -6.32 1.01
CA LEU A 48 -12.85 -7.38 0.06
C LEU A 48 -13.66 -8.51 0.71
N LEU A 49 -13.41 -8.75 2.00
CA LEU A 49 -14.01 -9.85 2.73
C LEU A 49 -15.33 -9.42 3.34
N SER A 50 -16.32 -10.32 3.27
CA SER A 50 -17.55 -10.18 4.03
C SER A 50 -17.28 -10.40 5.52
N GLU A 51 -18.21 -9.97 6.38
CA GLU A 51 -18.11 -10.25 7.82
C GLU A 51 -18.05 -11.76 8.08
N ALA A 52 -18.84 -12.56 7.35
CA ALA A 52 -18.82 -14.00 7.47
C ALA A 52 -17.46 -14.61 7.11
N ASP A 53 -16.75 -14.08 6.11
CA ASP A 53 -15.43 -14.56 5.74
C ASP A 53 -14.37 -14.19 6.79
N ILE A 54 -14.49 -13.01 7.39
CA ILE A 54 -13.64 -12.59 8.51
C ILE A 54 -13.84 -13.54 9.70
N GLN A 55 -15.08 -13.85 10.07
CA GLN A 55 -15.37 -14.78 11.17
C GLN A 55 -14.83 -16.19 10.89
N LYS A 56 -14.95 -16.69 9.65
CA LYS A 56 -14.37 -17.97 9.26
C LYS A 56 -12.84 -17.99 9.43
N ILE A 57 -12.15 -16.95 8.97
CA ILE A 57 -10.70 -16.85 9.11
C ILE A 57 -10.30 -16.76 10.59
N HIS A 58 -11.06 -15.99 11.38
CA HIS A 58 -10.81 -15.86 12.82
C HIS A 58 -10.93 -17.20 13.53
N HIS A 59 -12.02 -17.95 13.33
CA HIS A 59 -12.18 -19.28 13.91
C HIS A 59 -11.09 -20.25 13.46
N ALA A 60 -10.76 -20.27 12.15
CA ALA A 60 -9.67 -21.11 11.66
C ALA A 60 -8.31 -20.76 12.30
N ALA A 61 -8.03 -19.47 12.54
CA ALA A 61 -6.83 -19.05 13.22
C ALA A 61 -6.80 -19.53 14.69
N LEU A 62 -7.93 -19.41 15.41
CA LEU A 62 -8.05 -19.91 16.78
C LEU A 62 -7.88 -21.43 16.86
N ASP A 63 -8.49 -22.18 15.93
CA ASP A 63 -8.37 -23.64 15.87
C ASP A 63 -6.92 -24.08 15.63
N ILE A 64 -6.21 -23.39 14.72
CA ILE A 64 -4.79 -23.63 14.46
C ILE A 64 -3.96 -23.35 15.72
N LEU A 65 -4.20 -22.23 16.39
CA LEU A 65 -3.47 -21.85 17.60
C LEU A 65 -3.70 -22.83 18.76
N ALA A 66 -4.93 -23.33 18.92
CA ALA A 66 -5.27 -24.28 19.97
C ALA A 66 -4.77 -25.71 19.68
N THR A 67 -4.82 -26.15 18.42
CA THR A 67 -4.53 -27.55 18.05
C THR A 67 -3.08 -27.77 17.61
N ILE A 68 -2.52 -26.83 16.86
CA ILE A 68 -1.18 -26.95 16.25
C ILE A 68 -0.17 -26.10 17.01
N GLY A 69 -0.57 -24.88 17.38
CA GLY A 69 0.25 -23.88 18.05
C GLY A 69 1.47 -23.39 17.26
N LEU A 70 2.34 -22.66 17.96
CA LEU A 70 3.52 -22.02 17.40
C LEU A 70 4.80 -22.75 17.84
N ALA A 71 5.71 -22.98 16.89
CA ALA A 71 7.04 -23.52 17.17
C ALA A 71 8.02 -22.41 17.59
N ASP A 72 9.20 -22.81 18.08
CA ASP A 72 10.35 -21.93 18.33
C ASP A 72 10.03 -20.74 19.25
N ALA A 73 9.13 -20.94 20.21
CA ALA A 73 8.80 -19.93 21.21
C ALA A 73 9.99 -19.69 22.14
N ILE A 74 10.37 -18.42 22.31
CA ILE A 74 11.43 -18.05 23.25
C ILE A 74 10.97 -18.28 24.70
N PRO A 75 11.90 -18.53 25.66
CA PRO A 75 11.54 -18.88 27.04
C PRO A 75 10.61 -17.86 27.73
N SER A 76 10.77 -16.56 27.45
CA SER A 76 9.90 -15.52 28.00
C SER A 76 8.46 -15.61 27.47
N CYS A 77 8.27 -15.95 26.19
CA CYS A 77 6.94 -16.15 25.62
C CYS A 77 6.29 -17.40 26.17
N ILE A 78 7.04 -18.51 26.31
CA ILE A 78 6.52 -19.74 26.93
C ILE A 78 6.01 -19.43 28.34
N ALA A 79 6.83 -18.77 29.17
CA ALA A 79 6.46 -18.43 30.54
C ALA A 79 5.22 -17.52 30.62
N ALA A 80 5.14 -16.50 29.76
CA ALA A 80 4.00 -15.58 29.76
C ALA A 80 2.70 -16.27 29.34
N VAL A 81 2.76 -17.09 28.29
CA VAL A 81 1.59 -17.77 27.73
C VAL A 81 1.12 -18.90 28.65
N THR A 82 2.02 -19.69 29.23
CA THR A 82 1.63 -20.73 30.18
C THR A 82 1.07 -20.17 31.47
N ALA A 83 1.60 -19.04 31.96
CA ALA A 83 1.02 -18.32 33.11
C ALA A 83 -0.40 -17.82 32.83
N ALA A 84 -0.71 -17.51 31.57
CA ALA A 84 -2.04 -17.05 31.15
C ALA A 84 -3.01 -18.21 30.83
N GLY A 85 -2.56 -19.47 30.85
CA GLY A 85 -3.39 -20.65 30.60
C GLY A 85 -3.20 -21.32 29.23
N GLY A 86 -2.18 -20.93 28.48
CA GLY A 86 -1.69 -21.72 27.35
C GLY A 86 -0.80 -22.88 27.80
N GLU A 87 -0.33 -23.70 26.86
CA GLU A 87 0.47 -24.87 27.17
C GLU A 87 1.58 -25.11 26.15
N LEU A 88 2.72 -25.62 26.60
CA LEU A 88 3.78 -26.11 25.71
C LEU A 88 3.61 -27.63 25.58
N ASN A 89 3.29 -28.10 24.37
CA ASN A 89 3.06 -29.52 24.14
C ASN A 89 4.38 -30.31 24.06
N ALA A 90 4.27 -31.65 24.04
CA ALA A 90 5.43 -32.54 23.99
C ALA A 90 6.28 -32.41 22.70
N GLN A 91 5.71 -31.83 21.64
CA GLN A 91 6.37 -31.56 20.37
C GLN A 91 7.05 -30.17 20.34
N GLY A 92 7.07 -29.44 21.47
CA GLY A 92 7.66 -28.11 21.57
C GLY A 92 6.83 -27.01 20.90
N ARG A 93 5.53 -27.21 20.71
CA ARG A 93 4.61 -26.19 20.21
C ARG A 93 3.90 -25.51 21.36
N LEU A 94 3.88 -24.18 21.34
CA LEU A 94 3.13 -23.36 22.27
C LEU A 94 1.69 -23.22 21.76
N LEU A 95 0.75 -23.82 22.48
CA LEU A 95 -0.68 -23.84 22.19
C LEU A 95 -1.39 -22.69 22.92
N PHE A 96 -2.40 -22.12 22.25
CA PHE A 96 -3.19 -21.01 22.76
C PHE A 96 -4.69 -21.38 22.69
N PRO A 97 -5.33 -21.74 23.81
CA PRO A 97 -6.76 -21.99 23.84
C PRO A 97 -7.56 -20.78 23.36
N ALA A 98 -8.68 -20.97 22.65
CA ALA A 98 -9.46 -19.86 22.11
C ALA A 98 -9.96 -18.87 23.17
N ALA A 99 -10.20 -19.32 24.42
CA ALA A 99 -10.61 -18.46 25.52
C ALA A 99 -9.50 -17.52 26.04
N LEU A 100 -8.24 -17.77 25.65
CA LEU A 100 -7.08 -16.96 26.01
C LEU A 100 -6.88 -15.75 25.08
N VAL A 101 -7.29 -15.89 23.81
CA VAL A 101 -7.04 -14.92 22.73
C VAL A 101 -8.20 -13.94 22.62
#